data_AF-A0A9W9SZ14-F1
#
_entry.id   AF-A0A9W9SZ14-F1
#
_cell.length_a   1.000
_cell.length_b   1.000
_cell.length_c   1.000
_cell.angle_alpha   90.00
_cell.angle_beta   90.00
_cell.angle_gamma   90.00
#
_symmetry.space_group_name_H-M   'P 1'
#
loop_
_entity.id
_entity.type
_entity.pdbx_description
1 polymer ?
#
loop_
_entity_poly.entity_id
_entity_poly.type
_entity_poly.pdbx_seq_one_letter_code
_entity_poly.pdbx_strand_id
1 'polypeptide(L)'
;MVGKRKSKSSYLNRLPLEISLLVAEIICPIIYTQPDVQDMRNMLSVFALNLPDAFWRSRLQSKRDLFFEVDFLETDSVDWQLLWLEFMGLLSDTWYYSTGLAHRERLLGPIREIIANFQ
;
A
#
# COMPACT_ATOMS: atom_id res chain seq x y z
N MET A 1 -10.34 12.92 -40.12
CA MET A 1 -10.84 11.63 -39.61
C MET A 1 -10.08 11.29 -38.34
N VAL A 2 -10.63 11.62 -37.17
CA VAL A 2 -10.02 11.30 -35.87
C VAL A 2 -10.48 9.90 -35.48
N GLY A 3 -9.58 8.92 -35.59
CA GLY A 3 -9.85 7.55 -35.18
C GLY A 3 -10.10 7.50 -33.67
N LYS A 4 -11.37 7.34 -33.28
CA LYS A 4 -11.74 6.96 -31.91
C LYS A 4 -11.05 5.63 -31.61
N ARG A 5 -9.99 5.66 -30.78
CA ARG A 5 -9.43 4.44 -30.18
C ARG A 5 -10.55 3.80 -29.38
N LYS A 6 -11.10 2.69 -29.90
CA LYS A 6 -12.02 1.84 -29.15
C LYS A 6 -11.26 1.36 -27.92
N SER A 7 -11.65 1.86 -26.74
CA SER A 7 -11.23 1.28 -25.47
C SER A 7 -11.57 -0.20 -25.52
N LYS A 8 -10.55 -1.06 -25.51
CA LYS A 8 -10.74 -2.50 -25.35
C LYS A 8 -11.35 -2.66 -23.96
N SER A 9 -12.65 -2.85 -23.91
CA SER A 9 -13.37 -3.34 -22.73
C SER A 9 -12.69 -4.63 -22.30
N SER A 10 -11.76 -4.53 -21.36
CA SER A 10 -11.09 -5.66 -20.77
C SER A 10 -12.14 -6.51 -20.07
N TYR A 11 -12.28 -7.77 -20.45
CA TYR A 11 -13.12 -8.74 -19.73
C TYR A 11 -12.73 -8.88 -18.24
N LEU A 12 -11.61 -8.25 -17.84
CA LEU A 12 -11.02 -8.31 -16.51
C LEU A 12 -11.64 -7.33 -15.51
N ASN A 13 -12.43 -6.33 -15.96
CA ASN A 13 -13.26 -5.50 -15.06
C ASN A 13 -14.39 -6.30 -14.37
N ARG A 14 -14.39 -7.63 -14.47
CA ARG A 14 -15.42 -8.55 -13.99
C ARG A 14 -14.96 -9.46 -12.86
N LEU A 15 -13.72 -9.33 -12.39
CA LEU A 15 -13.31 -10.07 -11.20
C LEU A 15 -14.18 -9.61 -10.02
N PRO A 16 -14.89 -10.53 -9.33
CA PRO A 16 -15.59 -10.18 -8.12
C PRO A 16 -14.60 -9.55 -7.13
N LEU A 17 -15.05 -8.52 -6.41
CA LEU A 17 -14.20 -7.75 -5.51
C LEU A 17 -13.46 -8.65 -4.52
N GLU A 18 -14.13 -9.66 -3.99
CA GLU A 18 -13.57 -10.63 -3.05
C GLU A 18 -12.38 -11.39 -3.66
N ILE A 19 -12.46 -11.75 -4.94
CA ILE A 19 -11.37 -12.40 -5.66
C ILE A 19 -10.22 -11.42 -5.88
N SER A 20 -10.51 -10.17 -6.25
CA SER A 20 -9.49 -9.14 -6.40
C SER A 20 -8.73 -8.88 -5.10
N LEU A 21 -9.43 -8.85 -3.97
CA LEU A 21 -8.84 -8.70 -2.63
C LEU A 21 -7.99 -9.92 -2.26
N LEU A 22 -8.47 -11.13 -2.52
CA LEU A 22 -7.71 -12.36 -2.27
C LEU A 22 -6.43 -12.42 -3.10
N VAL A 23 -6.50 -12.07 -4.39
CA VAL A 23 -5.34 -12.05 -5.28
C VAL A 23 -4.35 -10.96 -4.84
N ALA A 24 -4.84 -9.79 -4.40
CA ALA A 24 -4.00 -8.73 -3.85
C ALA A 24 -3.22 -9.19 -2.60
N GLU A 25 -3.88 -9.89 -1.67
CA GLU A 25 -3.23 -10.47 -0.49
C GLU A 25 -2.16 -11.51 -0.84
N ILE A 26 -2.40 -12.32 -1.87
CA ILE A 26 -1.44 -13.34 -2.32
C ILE A 26 -0.22 -12.71 -3.00
N ILE A 27 -0.45 -11.73 -3.89
CA ILE A 27 0.62 -11.08 -4.65
C ILE A 27 1.49 -10.21 -3.75
N CYS A 28 0.86 -9.49 -2.82
CA CYS A 28 1.55 -8.57 -1.95
C CYS A 28 1.01 -8.69 -0.52
N PRO A 29 1.57 -9.60 0.30
CA PRO A 29 1.13 -9.78 1.68
C PRO A 29 1.48 -8.57 2.56
N ILE A 30 1.09 -8.62 3.85
CA ILE A 30 1.40 -7.55 4.82
C ILE A 30 2.91 -7.39 5.04
N ILE A 31 3.65 -8.50 4.99
CA ILE A 31 5.11 -8.52 5.01
C ILE A 31 5.57 -8.75 3.58
N TYR A 32 6.08 -7.71 2.93
CA TYR A 32 6.36 -7.70 1.50
C TYR A 32 7.79 -7.25 1.21
N THR A 33 8.25 -7.61 0.00
CA THR A 33 9.50 -7.19 -0.61
C THR A 33 9.24 -6.25 -1.78
N GLN A 34 10.28 -5.59 -2.31
CA GLN A 34 10.13 -4.69 -3.45
C GLN A 34 9.53 -5.38 -4.68
N PRO A 35 9.93 -6.62 -5.06
CA PRO A 35 9.26 -7.38 -6.10
C PRO A 35 7.75 -7.51 -5.89
N ASP A 36 7.29 -7.81 -4.68
CA ASP A 36 5.86 -7.97 -4.38
C ASP A 36 5.08 -6.66 -4.61
N VAL A 37 5.69 -5.52 -4.25
CA VAL A 37 5.09 -4.20 -4.52
C VAL A 37 4.97 -3.94 -6.02
N GLN A 38 6.00 -4.30 -6.79
CA GLN A 38 5.98 -4.14 -8.24
C GLN A 38 4.93 -5.05 -8.89
N ASP A 39 4.79 -6.28 -8.42
CA ASP A 39 3.78 -7.21 -8.90
C ASP A 39 2.37 -6.73 -8.57
N MET A 40 2.17 -6.12 -7.39
CA MET A 40 0.92 -5.46 -7.04
C MET A 40 0.57 -4.33 -8.02
N ARG A 41 1.51 -3.44 -8.32
CA ARG A 41 1.31 -2.36 -9.30
C ARG A 41 0.97 -2.89 -10.68
N ASN A 42 1.68 -3.93 -11.12
CA ASN A 42 1.44 -4.59 -12.40
C ASN A 42 0.03 -5.19 -12.45
N MET A 43 -0.36 -5.91 -11.39
CA MET A 43 -1.68 -6.54 -11.27
C MET A 43 -2.80 -5.50 -11.33
N LEU A 44 -2.73 -4.44 -10.52
CA LEU A 44 -3.69 -3.35 -10.52
C LEU A 44 -3.79 -2.68 -11.89
N SER A 45 -2.65 -2.42 -12.54
CA SER A 45 -2.62 -1.77 -13.85
C SER A 45 -3.19 -2.67 -14.96
N VAL A 46 -2.82 -3.96 -15.00
CA VAL A 46 -3.25 -4.90 -16.05
C VAL A 46 -4.76 -5.15 -15.95
N PHE A 47 -5.27 -5.26 -14.74
CA PHE A 47 -6.69 -5.47 -14.49
C PHE A 47 -7.50 -4.17 -14.38
N ALA A 48 -6.84 -3.01 -14.47
CA ALA A 48 -7.44 -1.70 -14.24
C ALA A 48 -8.27 -1.65 -12.94
N LEU A 49 -7.74 -2.28 -11.89
CA LEU A 49 -8.41 -2.40 -10.60
C LEU A 49 -8.10 -1.20 -9.71
N ASN A 50 -9.15 -0.68 -9.08
CA ASN A 50 -9.06 0.19 -7.94
C ASN A 50 -9.66 -0.54 -6.74
N LEU A 51 -8.81 -0.93 -5.80
CA LEU A 51 -9.27 -1.60 -4.59
C LEU A 51 -9.88 -0.58 -3.62
N PRO A 52 -10.89 -0.97 -2.81
CA PRO A 52 -11.53 -0.08 -1.86
C PRO A 52 -10.54 0.51 -0.87
N ASP A 53 -10.72 1.78 -0.49
CA ASP A 53 -9.92 2.45 0.54
C ASP A 53 -9.75 1.63 1.81
N ALA A 54 -10.80 0.91 2.24
CA ALA A 54 -10.78 0.07 3.42
C ALA A 54 -9.68 -1.00 3.39
N PHE A 55 -9.34 -1.54 2.21
CA PHE A 55 -8.24 -2.49 2.03
C PHE A 55 -6.88 -1.85 2.30
N TRP A 56 -6.67 -0.63 1.80
CA TRP A 56 -5.42 0.10 1.99
C TRP A 56 -5.27 0.62 3.42
N ARG A 57 -6.38 1.13 4.00
CA ARG A 57 -6.42 1.63 5.38
C ARG A 57 -6.21 0.54 6.42
N SER A 58 -6.73 -0.68 6.21
CA SER A 58 -6.47 -1.79 7.13
C SER A 58 -4.98 -2.15 7.20
N ARG A 59 -4.26 -2.05 6.07
CA ARG A 59 -2.81 -2.24 6.00
C ARG A 59 -2.06 -1.12 6.70
N LEU A 60 -2.51 0.13 6.56
CA LEU A 60 -1.97 1.27 7.31
C LEU A 60 -2.09 1.07 8.82
N GLN A 61 -3.19 0.52 9.33
CA GLN A 61 -3.34 0.29 10.79
C GLN A 61 -2.19 -0.53 11.37
N SER A 62 -1.64 -1.49 10.61
CA SER A 62 -0.48 -2.28 11.03
C SER A 62 0.84 -1.48 11.08
N LYS A 63 0.89 -0.32 10.43
CA LYS A 63 2.07 0.57 10.29
C LYS A 63 1.79 2.00 10.78
N ARG A 64 0.70 2.22 11.52
CA ARG A 64 0.21 3.56 11.91
C ARG A 64 1.26 4.37 12.65
N ASP A 65 2.06 3.68 13.44
CA ASP A 65 3.11 4.28 14.27
C ASP A 65 4.28 4.82 13.46
N LEU A 66 4.45 4.29 12.26
CA LEU A 66 5.46 4.71 11.32
C LEU A 66 5.02 5.95 10.53
N PHE A 67 3.72 6.04 10.25
CA PHE A 67 3.08 7.07 9.44
C PHE A 67 2.00 7.84 10.22
N PHE A 68 2.36 8.34 11.41
CA PHE A 68 1.43 9.08 12.26
C PHE A 68 0.90 10.37 11.59
N GLU A 69 1.62 10.92 10.62
CA GLU A 69 1.19 12.08 9.85
C GLU A 69 -0.08 11.81 9.01
N VAL A 70 -0.39 10.54 8.73
CA VAL A 70 -1.57 10.14 7.95
C VAL A 70 -2.87 10.33 8.74
N ASP A 71 -2.81 10.36 10.07
CA ASP A 71 -3.98 10.64 10.91
C ASP A 71 -4.55 12.06 10.66
N PHE A 72 -3.74 12.98 10.14
CA PHE A 72 -4.21 14.32 9.75
C PHE A 72 -4.89 14.36 8.38
N LEU A 73 -4.72 13.31 7.56
CA LEU A 73 -5.24 13.24 6.20
C LEU A 73 -6.70 12.78 6.13
N GLU A 74 -7.34 12.42 7.25
CA GLU A 74 -8.74 11.96 7.29
C GLU A 74 -9.77 13.02 6.84
N THR A 75 -9.35 14.27 6.67
CA THR A 75 -10.21 15.39 6.25
C THR A 75 -10.22 15.65 4.74
N ASP A 76 -9.27 15.09 3.99
CA ASP A 76 -9.13 15.32 2.54
C ASP A 76 -9.55 14.09 1.71
N SER A 77 -9.87 14.31 0.43
CA SER A 77 -10.10 13.24 -0.55
C SER A 77 -8.76 12.59 -0.95
N VAL A 78 -8.25 11.70 -0.09
CA VAL A 78 -6.98 10.99 -0.29
C VAL A 78 -7.17 9.83 -1.25
N ASP A 79 -6.29 9.72 -2.25
CA ASP A 79 -6.13 8.50 -3.04
C ASP A 79 -5.32 7.47 -2.24
N TRP A 80 -6.04 6.62 -1.51
CA TRP A 80 -5.44 5.63 -0.61
C TRP A 80 -4.65 4.56 -1.35
N GLN A 81 -5.04 4.23 -2.58
CA GLN A 81 -4.32 3.26 -3.40
C GLN A 81 -2.96 3.81 -3.80
N LEU A 82 -2.92 5.02 -4.36
CA LEU A 82 -1.67 5.66 -4.74
C LEU A 82 -0.78 5.87 -3.52
N LEU A 83 -1.30 6.50 -2.46
CA LEU A 83 -0.54 6.79 -1.25
C LEU A 83 0.11 5.53 -0.67
N TRP A 84 -0.66 4.45 -0.54
CA TRP A 84 -0.15 3.22 0.07
C TRP A 84 0.88 2.53 -0.82
N LEU A 85 0.69 2.47 -2.14
CA LEU A 85 1.70 1.90 -3.05
C LEU A 85 3.03 2.66 -3.00
N GLU A 86 2.99 3.98 -2.81
CA GLU A 86 4.20 4.79 -2.61
C GLU A 86 4.88 4.47 -1.28
N PHE A 87 4.13 4.38 -0.17
CA PHE A 87 4.69 3.95 1.12
C PHE A 87 5.27 2.54 1.10
N MET A 88 4.60 1.60 0.41
CA MET A 88 5.12 0.26 0.24
C MET A 88 6.45 0.25 -0.52
N GLY A 89 6.52 0.98 -1.64
CA GLY A 89 7.76 1.15 -2.39
C GLY A 89 8.87 1.70 -1.50
N LEU A 90 8.56 2.75 -0.74
CA LEU A 90 9.47 3.42 0.19
C LEU A 90 10.06 2.47 1.25
N LEU A 91 9.21 1.63 1.87
CA LEU A 91 9.63 0.70 2.93
C LEU A 91 10.36 -0.53 2.40
N SER A 92 10.03 -0.95 1.18
CA SER A 92 10.61 -2.13 0.56
C SER A 92 11.95 -1.88 -0.13
N ASP A 93 12.29 -0.61 -0.39
CA ASP A 93 13.52 -0.27 -1.08
C ASP A 93 14.75 -0.61 -0.21
N THR A 94 15.66 -1.39 -0.79
CA THR A 94 16.89 -1.81 -0.12
C THR A 94 17.89 -0.66 0.02
N TRP A 95 17.79 0.38 -0.83
CA TRP A 95 18.53 1.63 -0.68
C TRP A 95 18.07 2.42 0.56
N TYR A 96 16.81 2.22 0.97
CA TYR A 96 16.17 2.94 2.07
C TYR A 96 16.70 2.60 3.46
N TYR A 97 17.59 1.60 3.60
CA TYR A 97 18.34 1.32 4.82
C TYR A 97 19.12 2.56 5.36
N SER A 98 19.33 3.56 4.50
CA SER A 98 20.02 4.82 4.80
C SER A 98 19.10 6.01 5.09
N THR A 99 17.78 5.84 5.11
CA THR A 99 16.81 6.94 5.26
C THR A 99 16.15 6.98 6.65
N GLY A 100 15.62 8.15 7.01
CA GLY A 100 15.01 8.39 8.32
C GLY A 100 13.80 7.52 8.65
N LEU A 101 13.07 7.00 7.65
CA LEU A 101 11.85 6.23 7.88
C LEU A 101 12.15 4.77 8.28
N ALA A 102 13.09 4.11 7.61
CA ALA A 102 13.57 2.79 8.04
C ALA A 102 14.23 2.88 9.43
N HIS A 103 14.97 3.96 9.69
CA HIS A 103 15.54 4.22 11.01
C HIS A 103 14.46 4.40 12.08
N ARG A 104 13.37 5.10 11.74
CA ARG A 104 12.20 5.27 12.59
C ARG A 104 11.51 3.94 12.88
N GLU A 105 11.26 3.11 11.87
CA GLU A 105 10.68 1.77 12.07
C GLU A 105 11.53 0.93 13.04
N ARG A 106 12.85 0.96 12.86
CA ARG A 106 13.80 0.26 13.74
C ARG A 106 13.79 0.78 15.19
N LEU A 107 13.65 2.08 15.40
CA LEU A 107 13.66 2.69 16.72
C LEU A 107 12.31 2.58 17.47
N LEU A 108 11.20 2.54 16.74
CA LEU A 108 9.86 2.50 17.33
C LEU A 108 9.63 1.25 18.18
N GLY A 109 10.18 0.10 17.79
CA GLY A 109 10.07 -1.14 18.57
C GLY A 109 10.67 -1.00 19.98
N PRO A 110 11.97 -0.71 20.12
CA PRO A 110 12.62 -0.50 21.41
C PRO A 110 11.98 0.63 22.25
N ILE A 111 11.57 1.74 21.62
CA ILE A 111 10.93 2.85 22.34
C ILE A 111 9.60 2.42 22.96
N ARG A 112 8.81 1.58 22.27
CA ARG A 112 7.56 1.03 22.83
C ARG A 112 7.81 0.15 24.04
N GLU A 113 8.81 -0.73 23.96
CA GLU A 113 9.17 -1.59 25.08
C GLU A 113 9.63 -0.76 26.29
N ILE A 114 10.42 0.29 26.06
CA ILE A 114 10.81 1.22 27.13
C ILE A 114 9.57 1.86 27.76
N ILE A 115 8.70 2.48 26.97
CA ILE A 115 7.48 3.15 27.47
C ILE A 115 6.58 2.18 28.25
N ALA A 116 6.38 0.96 27.74
CA ALA A 116 5.55 -0.05 28.37
C ALA A 116 6.11 -0.54 29.73
N ASN A 117 7.43 -0.49 29.93
CA ASN A 117 8.08 -0.85 31.19
C ASN A 117 8.06 0.27 32.25
N PHE A 118 7.62 1.48 31.89
CA PHE A 118 7.52 2.64 32.80
C PHE A 118 6.07 2.99 33.18
N GLN A 119 5.09 2.16 32.81
CA GLN A 119 3.68 2.24 33.22
C GLN A 119 3.35 1.16 34.24
#